data_AF-A0A0U3FBB6-F1
#
_entry.id   AF-A0A0U3FBB6-F1
#
_cell.length_a   1.000
_cell.length_b   1.000
_cell.length_c   1.000
_cell.angle_alpha   90.00
_cell.angle_beta   90.00
_cell.angle_gamma   90.00
#
_symmetry.space_group_name_H-M   'P 1'
#
loop_
_entity.id
_entity.type
_entity.pdbx_description
1 polymer ?
#
loop_
_entity_poly.entity_id
_entity_poly.type
_entity_poly.pdbx_seq_one_letter_code
_entity_poly.pdbx_strand_id
1 'polypeptide(L)'
;MPVTVKHLLRSGSLNPWIGLSMIGFRADWDYAPHLSLILDSLERPSDKAKAAEFYLDKVRLESPTLEAWLAIRKVTVANGLALNDVEAEIARETQRQSAANPKGAREEPAVTHAAKPEASPDWSRVFGLRKLHDHVDLRAAYANYRAQSERNNASEFLTRALDHVQPGEEAAIVAALESFTELDLWDYRRVLSAIPEEWLTRISVRPALRSLIGGVVATHCLDMAPGTFYERLPLDLASHLSGYSRPELCALALDAIGKSHVVLDTQNLFRVVNLLSETMTLSESQTALAYGLELLDSAMRPTDGDGPWKPALSPDATLEANVAGYVWAALASPEASIRWEAAHVVRNLSGFGQIQTLDALVGRLGNPVSGPFADQSLFFYSLHAQQWLLIALARAAQEVPEVVGRHVPVLREIALGREMHVLLRRFAADCLINVARAASGVIDLHPPSRTSVMERKSINQENDGHEEEQIH
;
A
#
# COMPACT_ATOMS: atom_id res chain seq x y z
N MET A 1 11.70 3.78 5.52
CA MET A 1 12.12 2.51 6.16
C MET A 1 12.10 1.31 5.20
N PRO A 2 11.01 0.94 4.49
CA PRO A 2 10.98 -0.28 3.66
C PRO A 2 12.06 -0.34 2.57
N VAL A 3 12.38 0.80 1.94
CA VAL A 3 13.45 0.91 0.94
C VAL A 3 14.81 0.53 1.52
N THR A 4 15.14 1.04 2.72
CA THR A 4 16.39 0.74 3.42
C THR A 4 16.49 -0.75 3.80
N VAL A 5 15.41 -1.32 4.35
CA VAL A 5 15.38 -2.76 4.71
C VAL A 5 15.60 -3.62 3.46
N LYS A 6 14.87 -3.35 2.36
CA LYS A 6 15.05 -4.07 1.08
C LYS A 6 16.47 -3.92 0.54
N HIS A 7 17.07 -2.73 0.63
CA HIS A 7 18.44 -2.51 0.19
C HIS A 7 19.43 -3.36 1.00
N LEU A 8 19.31 -3.36 2.33
CA LEU A 8 20.22 -4.10 3.21
C LEU A 8 20.04 -5.63 3.11
N LEU A 9 18.82 -6.11 2.83
CA LEU A 9 18.59 -7.52 2.51
C LEU A 9 19.25 -7.90 1.18
N ARG A 10 19.09 -7.07 0.13
CA ARG A 10 19.73 -7.29 -1.18
C ARG A 10 21.24 -7.31 -1.11
N SER A 11 21.84 -6.46 -0.26
CA SER A 11 23.29 -6.43 -0.06
C SER A 11 23.81 -7.57 0.82
N GLY A 12 22.93 -8.41 1.38
CA GLY A 12 23.27 -9.46 2.35
C GLY A 12 23.78 -8.92 3.68
N SER A 13 23.63 -7.62 3.94
CA SER A 13 24.13 -6.98 5.16
C SER A 13 23.17 -7.17 6.33
N LEU A 14 21.86 -7.26 6.07
CA LEU A 14 20.83 -7.47 7.10
C LEU A 14 20.44 -8.94 7.22
N ASN A 15 20.45 -9.45 8.45
CA ASN A 15 19.92 -10.78 8.74
C ASN A 15 18.43 -10.88 8.33
N PRO A 16 18.01 -11.91 7.57
CA PRO A 16 16.65 -12.03 7.07
C PRO A 16 15.59 -12.10 8.18
N TRP A 17 15.92 -12.63 9.37
CA TRP A 17 15.01 -12.66 10.51
C TRP A 17 14.84 -11.29 11.17
N ILE A 18 15.88 -10.44 11.13
CA ILE A 18 15.75 -9.03 11.55
C ILE A 18 14.89 -8.28 10.53
N GLY A 19 15.15 -8.46 9.22
CA GLY A 19 14.32 -7.90 8.16
C GLY A 19 12.84 -8.31 8.28
N LEU A 20 12.59 -9.60 8.53
CA LEU A 20 11.25 -10.12 8.79
C LEU A 20 10.60 -9.48 10.03
N SER A 21 11.37 -9.22 11.09
CA SER A 21 10.85 -8.58 12.30
C SER A 21 10.34 -7.16 12.03
N MET A 22 10.95 -6.45 11.07
CA MET A 22 10.60 -5.06 10.75
C MET A 22 9.20 -4.91 10.17
N ILE A 23 8.57 -5.98 9.66
CA ILE A 23 7.16 -5.95 9.21
C ILE A 23 6.19 -5.55 10.32
N GLY A 24 6.61 -5.58 11.58
CA GLY A 24 5.83 -5.05 12.70
C GLY A 24 5.56 -3.54 12.63
N PHE A 25 6.35 -2.79 11.85
CA PHE A 25 6.07 -1.40 11.54
C PHE A 25 5.10 -1.30 10.36
N ARG A 26 4.03 -0.52 10.54
CA ARG A 26 3.12 -0.21 9.43
C ARG A 26 3.81 0.80 8.52
N ALA A 27 4.02 0.37 7.30
CA ALA A 27 4.63 1.16 6.24
C ALA A 27 4.12 0.62 4.90
N ASP A 28 4.36 1.36 3.82
CA ASP A 28 4.00 0.94 2.46
C ASP A 28 4.91 -0.20 1.96
N TRP A 29 4.79 -1.36 2.60
CA TRP A 29 5.50 -2.57 2.25
C TRP A 29 4.97 -3.14 0.94
N ASP A 30 5.82 -3.15 -0.08
CA ASP A 30 5.59 -4.02 -1.23
C ASP A 30 5.79 -5.49 -0.80
N TYR A 31 4.68 -6.16 -0.46
CA TYR A 31 4.70 -7.42 0.27
C TYR A 31 5.39 -8.54 -0.48
N ALA A 32 5.17 -8.68 -1.79
CA ALA A 32 5.72 -9.78 -2.58
C ALA A 32 7.24 -9.67 -2.76
N PRO A 33 7.81 -8.54 -3.20
CA PRO A 33 9.27 -8.38 -3.30
C PRO A 33 9.97 -8.46 -1.94
N HIS A 34 9.36 -7.94 -0.87
CA HIS A 34 9.95 -8.06 0.46
C HIS A 34 9.97 -9.52 0.96
N LEU A 35 8.87 -10.27 0.77
CA LEU A 35 8.82 -11.70 1.08
C LEU A 35 9.85 -12.47 0.25
N SER A 36 9.98 -12.20 -1.06
CA SER A 36 10.98 -12.86 -1.91
C SER A 36 12.38 -12.68 -1.37
N LEU A 37 12.79 -11.44 -1.05
CA LEU A 37 14.13 -11.17 -0.52
C LEU A 37 14.43 -11.94 0.77
N ILE A 38 13.44 -12.08 1.67
CA ILE A 38 13.59 -12.86 2.90
C ILE A 38 13.76 -14.34 2.57
N LEU A 39 12.88 -14.91 1.73
CA LEU A 39 12.92 -16.34 1.39
C LEU A 39 14.18 -16.70 0.59
N ASP A 40 14.64 -15.83 -0.31
CA ASP A 40 15.85 -16.05 -1.12
C ASP A 40 17.12 -16.03 -0.25
N SER A 41 17.09 -15.29 0.87
CA SER A 41 18.19 -15.23 1.84
C SER A 41 18.22 -16.39 2.84
N LEU A 42 17.18 -17.23 2.88
CA LEU A 42 17.08 -18.38 3.77
C LEU A 42 17.47 -19.67 3.06
N GLU A 43 18.40 -20.44 3.61
CA GLU A 43 18.87 -21.68 2.97
C GLU A 43 17.94 -22.87 3.23
N ARG A 44 17.43 -22.99 4.47
CA ARG A 44 16.68 -24.18 4.90
C ARG A 44 15.21 -24.10 4.50
N PRO A 45 14.63 -25.16 3.90
CA PRO A 45 13.20 -25.18 3.57
C PRO A 45 12.27 -24.98 4.78
N SER A 46 12.64 -25.51 5.96
CA SER A 46 11.89 -25.31 7.20
C SER A 46 11.85 -23.84 7.63
N ASP A 47 12.94 -23.11 7.42
CA ASP A 47 13.05 -21.69 7.76
C ASP A 47 12.23 -20.86 6.79
N LYS A 48 12.26 -21.19 5.49
CA LYS A 48 11.40 -20.56 4.47
C LYS A 48 9.91 -20.74 4.80
N ALA A 49 9.49 -21.94 5.18
CA ALA A 49 8.12 -22.21 5.58
C ALA A 49 7.71 -21.38 6.80
N LYS A 50 8.52 -21.39 7.88
CA LYS A 50 8.28 -20.60 9.09
C LYS A 50 8.21 -19.10 8.80
N ALA A 51 9.14 -18.58 7.99
CA ALA A 51 9.18 -17.18 7.63
C ALA A 51 7.94 -16.78 6.81
N ALA A 52 7.55 -17.59 5.84
CA ALA A 52 6.36 -17.35 5.03
C ALA A 52 5.08 -17.38 5.86
N GLU A 53 4.87 -18.41 6.69
CA GLU A 53 3.68 -18.50 7.56
C GLU A 53 3.55 -17.26 8.45
N PHE A 54 4.64 -16.88 9.13
CA PHE A 54 4.65 -15.67 9.96
C PHE A 54 4.34 -14.41 9.13
N TYR A 55 4.97 -14.26 7.96
CA TYR A 55 4.79 -13.11 7.09
C TYR A 55 3.32 -12.96 6.67
N LEU A 56 2.71 -14.05 6.23
CA LEU A 56 1.31 -14.07 5.76
C LEU A 56 0.33 -13.74 6.88
N ASP A 57 0.57 -14.21 8.10
CA ASP A 57 -0.25 -13.87 9.25
C ASP A 57 -0.22 -12.36 9.55
N LYS A 58 0.91 -11.69 9.34
CA LYS A 58 1.01 -10.22 9.46
C LYS A 58 0.30 -9.51 8.31
N VAL A 59 0.57 -9.92 7.07
CA VAL A 59 -0.05 -9.34 5.87
C VAL A 59 -1.57 -9.44 5.90
N ARG A 60 -2.13 -10.54 6.41
CA ARG A 60 -3.58 -10.73 6.52
C ARG A 60 -4.26 -9.63 7.35
N LEU A 61 -3.57 -9.05 8.34
CA LEU A 61 -4.13 -8.00 9.18
C LEU A 61 -4.27 -6.67 8.44
N GLU A 62 -3.46 -6.45 7.40
CA GLU A 62 -3.43 -5.20 6.61
C GLU A 62 -4.40 -5.21 5.42
N SER A 63 -5.16 -6.29 5.21
CA SER A 63 -6.18 -6.42 4.15
C SER A 63 -5.69 -6.03 2.74
N PRO A 64 -4.66 -6.72 2.20
CA PRO A 64 -4.06 -6.36 0.92
C PRO A 64 -5.00 -6.69 -0.26
N THR A 65 -4.71 -6.08 -1.42
CA THR A 65 -5.50 -6.25 -2.64
C THR A 65 -5.37 -7.66 -3.24
N LEU A 66 -6.29 -8.04 -4.14
CA LEU A 66 -6.20 -9.29 -4.90
C LEU A 66 -4.88 -9.40 -5.68
N GLU A 67 -4.42 -8.29 -6.27
CA GLU A 67 -3.16 -8.24 -7.01
C GLU A 67 -1.96 -8.56 -6.10
N ALA A 68 -1.94 -8.00 -4.89
CA ALA A 68 -0.91 -8.30 -3.90
C ALA A 68 -0.93 -9.78 -3.48
N TRP A 69 -2.11 -10.37 -3.24
CA TRP A 69 -2.22 -11.81 -2.95
C TRP A 69 -1.76 -12.70 -4.10
N LEU A 70 -2.10 -12.34 -5.35
CA LEU A 70 -1.64 -13.05 -6.54
C LEU A 70 -0.12 -12.95 -6.70
N ALA A 71 0.48 -11.80 -6.41
CA ALA A 71 1.93 -11.61 -6.42
C ALA A 71 2.61 -12.44 -5.31
N ILE A 72 2.04 -12.47 -4.10
CA ILE A 72 2.52 -13.29 -2.99
C ILE A 72 2.49 -14.78 -3.37
N ARG A 73 1.40 -15.26 -3.99
CA ARG A 73 1.28 -16.64 -4.47
C ARG A 73 2.40 -17.00 -5.45
N LYS A 74 2.75 -16.10 -6.37
CA LYS A 74 3.86 -16.34 -7.31
C LYS A 74 5.18 -16.56 -6.55
N VAL A 75 5.44 -15.76 -5.52
CA VAL A 75 6.66 -15.86 -4.69
C VAL A 75 6.69 -17.15 -3.88
N THR A 76 5.57 -17.55 -3.24
CA THR A 76 5.50 -18.78 -2.44
C THR A 76 5.68 -20.02 -3.30
N VAL A 77 5.02 -20.07 -4.48
CA VAL A 77 5.16 -21.18 -5.43
C VAL A 77 6.59 -21.27 -5.99
N ALA A 78 7.20 -20.14 -6.34
CA ALA A 78 8.59 -20.10 -6.81
C ALA A 78 9.60 -20.64 -5.78
N ASN A 79 9.28 -20.50 -4.49
CA ASN A 79 10.09 -21.02 -3.38
C ASN A 79 9.66 -22.43 -2.91
N GLY A 80 8.77 -23.12 -3.65
CA GLY A 80 8.34 -24.48 -3.33
C GLY A 80 7.42 -24.58 -2.10
N LEU A 81 6.76 -23.49 -1.70
CA LEU A 81 5.88 -23.43 -0.55
C LEU A 81 4.41 -23.54 -0.99
N ALA A 82 3.74 -24.62 -0.57
CA ALA A 82 2.31 -24.82 -0.78
C ALA A 82 1.53 -24.38 0.47
N LEU A 83 1.16 -23.09 0.51
CA LEU A 83 0.45 -22.50 1.64
C LEU A 83 -1.05 -22.36 1.30
N ASN A 84 -1.86 -23.32 1.76
CA ASN A 84 -3.32 -23.36 1.56
C ASN A 84 -4.02 -22.06 1.97
N ASP A 85 -3.43 -21.35 2.93
CA ASP A 85 -3.94 -20.08 3.43
C ASP A 85 -3.95 -18.97 2.37
N VAL A 86 -2.96 -18.94 1.46
CA VAL A 86 -2.90 -17.93 0.39
C VAL A 86 -4.05 -18.11 -0.59
N GLU A 87 -4.35 -19.36 -0.98
CA GLU A 87 -5.48 -19.66 -1.86
C GLU A 87 -6.82 -19.29 -1.21
N ALA A 88 -6.96 -19.50 0.11
CA ALA A 88 -8.16 -19.09 0.84
C ALA A 88 -8.35 -17.56 0.87
N GLU A 89 -7.27 -16.79 1.02
CA GLU A 89 -7.34 -15.32 0.94
C GLU A 89 -7.64 -14.81 -0.47
N ILE A 90 -7.02 -15.41 -1.50
CA ILE A 90 -7.33 -15.09 -2.90
C ILE A 90 -8.81 -15.33 -3.19
N ALA A 91 -9.36 -16.46 -2.74
CA ALA A 91 -10.79 -16.76 -2.91
C ALA A 91 -11.67 -15.73 -2.20
N ARG A 92 -11.34 -15.36 -0.95
CA ARG A 92 -12.08 -14.33 -0.20
C ARG A 92 -12.01 -12.96 -0.86
N GLU A 93 -10.85 -12.53 -1.30
CA GLU A 93 -10.69 -11.22 -1.93
C GLU A 93 -11.30 -11.20 -3.34
N THR A 94 -11.26 -12.32 -4.07
CA THR A 94 -12.01 -12.47 -5.33
C THR A 94 -13.52 -12.36 -5.09
N GLN A 95 -14.04 -13.00 -4.04
CA GLN A 95 -15.43 -12.88 -3.64
C GLN A 95 -15.78 -11.46 -3.16
N ARG A 96 -14.86 -10.80 -2.47
CA ARG A 96 -15.03 -9.41 -2.03
C ARG A 96 -15.03 -8.45 -3.22
N GLN A 97 -14.15 -8.64 -4.19
CA GLN A 97 -14.11 -7.86 -5.42
C GLN A 97 -15.34 -8.12 -6.30
N SER A 98 -15.83 -9.36 -6.37
CA SER A 98 -17.09 -9.65 -7.08
C SER A 98 -18.31 -9.11 -6.34
N ALA A 99 -18.28 -9.05 -5.01
CA ALA A 99 -19.32 -8.40 -4.21
C ALA A 99 -19.26 -6.86 -4.27
N ALA A 100 -18.06 -6.28 -4.33
CA ALA A 100 -17.83 -4.83 -4.50
C ALA A 100 -18.01 -4.37 -5.95
N ASN A 101 -17.99 -5.30 -6.90
CA ASN A 101 -18.26 -5.08 -8.31
C ASN A 101 -19.46 -5.96 -8.74
N PRO A 102 -20.68 -5.69 -8.24
CA PRO A 102 -21.85 -6.45 -8.63
C PRO A 102 -22.22 -6.04 -10.05
N LYS A 103 -21.81 -6.83 -11.05
CA LYS A 103 -22.55 -6.88 -12.31
C LYS A 103 -23.22 -8.24 -12.41
N GLY A 104 -24.48 -8.28 -12.00
CA GLY A 104 -25.39 -9.40 -12.24
C GLY A 104 -25.83 -10.11 -10.97
N ALA A 105 -27.08 -9.87 -10.58
CA ALA A 105 -27.87 -10.62 -9.60
C ALA A 105 -27.42 -10.58 -8.13
N ARG A 106 -27.91 -9.61 -7.34
CA ARG A 106 -29.04 -9.78 -6.39
C ARG A 106 -29.26 -8.51 -5.56
N GLU A 107 -30.53 -8.24 -5.31
CA GLU A 107 -31.17 -7.12 -4.62
C GLU A 107 -30.49 -6.63 -3.32
N GLU A 108 -30.34 -5.31 -3.19
CA GLU A 108 -29.97 -4.58 -1.97
C GLU A 108 -31.11 -4.60 -0.92
N PRO A 109 -30.81 -4.50 0.39
CA PRO A 109 -31.81 -4.34 1.43
C PRO A 109 -32.46 -2.96 1.34
N ALA A 110 -33.80 -2.96 1.36
CA ALA A 110 -34.63 -1.77 1.30
C ALA A 110 -34.34 -0.80 2.46
N VAL A 111 -33.56 0.24 2.19
CA VAL A 111 -33.86 1.57 2.75
C VAL A 111 -34.93 2.15 1.84
N THR A 112 -36.14 2.26 2.37
CA THR A 112 -37.33 2.76 1.68
C THR A 112 -37.23 4.27 1.44
N HIS A 113 -36.41 4.66 0.47
CA HIS A 113 -36.83 5.69 -0.46
C HIS A 113 -37.34 4.97 -1.71
N ALA A 114 -38.66 4.97 -1.88
CA ALA A 114 -39.35 4.32 -2.98
C ALA A 114 -38.97 4.98 -4.32
N ALA A 115 -37.83 4.60 -4.88
CA ALA A 115 -37.53 4.76 -6.29
C ALA A 115 -38.03 3.50 -7.01
N LYS A 116 -38.89 3.67 -8.01
CA LYS A 116 -39.50 2.57 -8.78
C LYS A 116 -38.39 1.76 -9.50
N PRO A 117 -38.59 0.44 -9.71
CA PRO A 117 -37.72 -0.33 -10.59
C PRO A 117 -37.94 0.17 -12.02
N GLU A 118 -37.00 0.96 -12.53
CA GLU A 118 -37.06 1.51 -13.89
C GLU A 118 -36.69 0.44 -14.93
N ALA A 119 -37.43 0.43 -16.03
CA ALA A 119 -37.25 -0.51 -17.12
C ALA A 119 -35.90 -0.27 -17.83
N SER A 120 -35.12 -1.34 -18.03
CA SER A 120 -33.97 -1.32 -18.94
C SER A 120 -34.42 -0.76 -20.30
N PRO A 121 -33.69 0.18 -20.90
CA PRO A 121 -34.08 0.76 -22.18
C PRO A 121 -34.13 -0.33 -23.27
N ASP A 122 -35.13 -0.23 -24.15
CA ASP A 122 -35.27 -1.13 -25.30
C ASP A 122 -34.21 -0.75 -26.35
N TRP A 123 -33.07 -1.44 -26.31
CA TRP A 123 -31.94 -1.20 -27.19
C TRP A 123 -32.28 -1.36 -28.68
N SER A 124 -33.23 -2.23 -29.04
CA SER A 124 -33.70 -2.37 -30.41
C SER A 124 -34.41 -1.11 -30.89
N ARG A 125 -35.15 -0.43 -30.00
CA ARG A 125 -35.79 0.85 -30.29
C ARG A 125 -34.81 2.04 -30.24
N VAL A 126 -33.81 1.98 -29.37
CA VAL A 126 -32.76 3.00 -29.26
C VAL A 126 -31.92 3.08 -30.55
N PHE A 127 -31.46 1.93 -31.06
CA PHE A 127 -30.63 1.88 -32.26
C PHE A 127 -31.47 1.90 -33.56
N GLY A 128 -32.60 1.18 -33.60
CA GLY A 128 -33.48 1.13 -34.78
C GLY A 128 -32.75 0.72 -36.07
N LEU A 129 -33.13 1.31 -37.21
CA LEU A 129 -32.46 1.14 -38.51
C LEU A 129 -31.36 2.20 -38.78
N ARG A 130 -30.83 2.83 -37.73
CA ARG A 130 -29.87 3.94 -37.85
C ARG A 130 -28.45 3.46 -38.12
N LYS A 131 -27.66 4.28 -38.80
CA LYS A 131 -26.24 4.01 -39.05
C LYS A 131 -25.39 4.54 -37.90
N LEU A 132 -25.08 3.68 -36.94
CA LEU A 132 -24.34 4.08 -35.73
C LEU A 132 -22.90 4.56 -36.00
N HIS A 133 -22.37 4.31 -37.20
CA HIS A 133 -21.09 4.82 -37.65
C HIS A 133 -21.13 6.26 -38.20
N ASP A 134 -22.32 6.84 -38.40
CA ASP A 134 -22.48 8.25 -38.74
C ASP A 134 -22.75 9.08 -37.48
N HIS A 135 -22.03 10.19 -37.34
CA HIS A 135 -22.12 11.06 -36.17
C HIS A 135 -23.54 11.63 -35.92
N VAL A 136 -24.32 11.93 -36.96
CA VAL A 136 -25.68 12.48 -36.83
C VAL A 136 -26.62 11.39 -36.32
N ASP A 137 -26.56 10.21 -36.92
CA ASP A 137 -27.38 9.07 -36.52
C ASP A 137 -27.03 8.56 -35.12
N LEU A 138 -25.73 8.57 -34.75
CA LEU A 138 -25.26 8.20 -33.42
C LEU A 138 -25.75 9.18 -32.34
N ARG A 139 -25.68 10.50 -32.61
CA ARG A 139 -26.23 11.52 -31.70
C ARG A 139 -27.75 11.45 -31.59
N ALA A 140 -28.45 11.14 -32.68
CA ALA A 140 -29.89 10.93 -32.67
C ALA A 140 -30.30 9.67 -31.88
N ALA A 141 -29.55 8.58 -32.02
CA ALA A 141 -29.74 7.37 -31.21
C ALA A 141 -29.49 7.65 -29.72
N TYR A 142 -28.47 8.43 -29.40
CA TYR A 142 -28.21 8.85 -28.02
C TYR A 142 -29.31 9.73 -27.44
N ALA A 143 -29.89 10.64 -28.23
CA ALA A 143 -31.05 11.43 -27.80
C ALA A 143 -32.27 10.54 -27.52
N ASN A 144 -32.50 9.50 -28.32
CA ASN A 144 -33.57 8.52 -28.07
C ASN A 144 -33.30 7.69 -26.80
N TYR A 145 -32.04 7.37 -26.52
CA TYR A 145 -31.64 6.72 -25.27
C TYR A 145 -31.92 7.61 -24.06
N ARG A 146 -31.52 8.90 -24.11
CA ARG A 146 -31.79 9.88 -23.04
C ARG A 146 -33.29 10.12 -22.82
N ALA A 147 -34.12 9.97 -23.84
CA ALA A 147 -35.58 10.08 -23.71
C ALA A 147 -36.24 8.86 -23.04
N GLN A 148 -35.54 7.72 -22.98
CA GLN A 148 -36.06 6.45 -22.45
C GLN A 148 -35.42 6.03 -21.12
N SER A 149 -34.27 6.62 -20.75
CA SER A 149 -33.53 6.29 -19.54
C SER A 149 -33.42 7.53 -18.65
N GLU A 150 -33.79 7.40 -17.37
CA GLU A 150 -33.53 8.43 -16.36
C GLU A 150 -32.03 8.53 -16.02
N ARG A 151 -31.28 7.44 -16.26
CA ARG A 151 -29.81 7.40 -16.15
C ARG A 151 -29.18 7.89 -17.44
N ASN A 152 -28.65 9.11 -17.40
CA ASN A 152 -27.88 9.71 -18.49
C ASN A 152 -26.44 9.15 -18.54
N ASN A 153 -26.29 7.87 -18.89
CA ASN A 153 -24.99 7.20 -18.96
C ASN A 153 -24.48 7.09 -20.41
N ALA A 154 -23.65 8.06 -20.82
CA ALA A 154 -23.12 8.15 -22.18
C ALA A 154 -22.17 6.99 -22.51
N SER A 155 -21.27 6.64 -21.59
CA SER A 155 -20.30 5.57 -21.84
C SER A 155 -20.96 4.20 -21.99
N GLU A 156 -22.03 3.92 -21.24
CA GLU A 156 -22.82 2.68 -21.43
C GLU A 156 -23.47 2.62 -22.81
N PHE A 157 -24.12 3.71 -23.24
CA PHE A 157 -24.70 3.78 -24.59
C PHE A 157 -23.64 3.55 -25.68
N LEU A 158 -22.48 4.20 -25.55
CA LEU A 158 -21.39 4.10 -26.53
C LEU A 158 -20.76 2.71 -26.55
N THR A 159 -20.52 2.09 -25.40
CA THR A 159 -20.06 0.70 -25.32
C THR A 159 -21.03 -0.24 -26.03
N ARG A 160 -22.35 -0.06 -25.83
CA ARG A 160 -23.37 -0.86 -26.54
C ARG A 160 -23.42 -0.55 -28.03
N ALA A 161 -23.18 0.69 -28.44
CA ALA A 161 -23.13 1.06 -29.85
C ALA A 161 -21.96 0.37 -30.57
N LEU A 162 -20.79 0.25 -29.91
CA LEU A 162 -19.63 -0.48 -30.44
C LEU A 162 -19.95 -1.95 -30.76
N ASP A 163 -20.74 -2.62 -29.90
CA ASP A 163 -21.16 -4.02 -30.10
C ASP A 163 -22.04 -4.24 -31.35
N HIS A 164 -22.69 -3.18 -31.87
CA HIS A 164 -23.64 -3.25 -32.99
C HIS A 164 -23.04 -2.82 -34.33
N VAL A 165 -21.74 -2.53 -34.37
CA VAL A 165 -21.03 -2.06 -35.56
C VAL A 165 -20.88 -3.19 -36.58
N GLN A 166 -21.20 -2.90 -37.84
CA GLN A 166 -21.01 -3.85 -38.93
C GLN A 166 -19.54 -3.89 -39.40
N PRO A 167 -19.06 -5.06 -39.86
CA PRO A 167 -17.73 -5.19 -40.44
C PRO A 167 -17.45 -4.15 -41.55
N GLY A 168 -16.44 -3.32 -41.36
CA GLY A 168 -16.00 -2.28 -42.31
C GLY A 168 -16.36 -0.86 -41.88
N GLU A 169 -17.22 -0.70 -40.87
CA GLU A 169 -17.69 0.60 -40.38
C GLU A 169 -16.98 1.05 -39.08
N GLU A 170 -16.01 0.27 -38.59
CA GLU A 170 -15.34 0.48 -37.30
C GLU A 170 -14.62 1.82 -37.22
N ALA A 171 -13.89 2.18 -38.26
CA ALA A 171 -13.17 3.46 -38.30
C ALA A 171 -14.13 4.66 -38.26
N ALA A 172 -15.31 4.52 -38.88
CA ALA A 172 -16.31 5.57 -38.93
C ALA A 172 -17.00 5.76 -37.57
N ILE A 173 -17.32 4.69 -36.84
CA ILE A 173 -17.85 4.86 -35.47
C ILE A 173 -16.81 5.48 -34.53
N VAL A 174 -15.53 5.11 -34.64
CA VAL A 174 -14.46 5.69 -33.80
C VAL A 174 -14.35 7.19 -34.06
N ALA A 175 -14.41 7.62 -35.32
CA ALA A 175 -14.47 9.04 -35.65
C ALA A 175 -15.75 9.71 -35.13
N ALA A 176 -16.90 9.02 -35.16
CA ALA A 176 -18.16 9.55 -34.63
C ALA A 176 -18.13 9.77 -33.11
N LEU A 177 -17.27 9.08 -32.36
CA LEU A 177 -17.07 9.32 -30.92
C LEU A 177 -16.57 10.73 -30.62
N GLU A 178 -15.83 11.37 -31.54
CA GLU A 178 -15.36 12.76 -31.38
C GLU A 178 -16.53 13.74 -31.23
N SER A 179 -17.72 13.37 -31.70
CA SER A 179 -18.92 14.21 -31.53
C SER A 179 -19.38 14.32 -30.07
N PHE A 180 -18.94 13.44 -29.16
CA PHE A 180 -19.33 13.40 -27.74
C PHE A 180 -18.36 14.19 -26.87
N THR A 181 -18.59 15.49 -26.73
CA THR A 181 -17.75 16.42 -25.95
C THR A 181 -18.05 16.42 -24.45
N GLU A 182 -19.14 15.77 -24.02
CA GLU A 182 -19.54 15.68 -22.62
C GLU A 182 -18.88 14.54 -21.82
N LEU A 183 -18.07 13.71 -22.49
CA LEU A 183 -17.42 12.55 -21.85
C LEU A 183 -16.24 13.01 -21.01
N ASP A 184 -16.08 12.42 -19.82
CA ASP A 184 -14.87 12.56 -19.03
C ASP A 184 -13.86 11.43 -19.33
N LEU A 185 -12.69 11.48 -18.68
CA LEU A 185 -11.66 10.46 -18.84
C LEU A 185 -12.10 9.06 -18.36
N TRP A 186 -13.06 8.95 -17.42
CA TRP A 186 -13.61 7.67 -16.98
C TRP A 186 -14.54 7.07 -18.02
N ASP A 187 -15.36 7.91 -18.66
CA ASP A 187 -16.20 7.50 -19.78
C ASP A 187 -15.34 7.02 -20.95
N TYR A 188 -14.30 7.79 -21.32
CA TYR A 188 -13.36 7.35 -22.35
C TYR A 188 -12.65 6.06 -21.97
N ARG A 189 -12.22 5.89 -20.72
CA ARG A 189 -11.65 4.60 -20.26
C ARG A 189 -12.61 3.45 -20.50
N ARG A 190 -13.89 3.59 -20.15
CA ARG A 190 -14.90 2.53 -20.34
C ARG A 190 -15.14 2.22 -21.82
N VAL A 191 -15.31 3.25 -22.64
CA VAL A 191 -15.57 3.12 -24.08
C VAL A 191 -14.37 2.51 -24.80
N LEU A 192 -13.16 3.03 -24.55
CA LEU A 192 -11.92 2.54 -25.16
C LEU A 192 -11.61 1.09 -24.74
N SER A 193 -11.89 0.73 -23.47
CA SER A 193 -11.73 -0.65 -22.99
C SER A 193 -12.70 -1.64 -23.62
N ALA A 194 -13.80 -1.15 -24.23
CA ALA A 194 -14.78 -2.00 -24.92
C ALA A 194 -14.43 -2.24 -26.40
N ILE A 195 -13.38 -1.58 -26.93
CA ILE A 195 -12.98 -1.74 -28.33
C ILE A 195 -12.39 -3.14 -28.52
N PRO A 196 -12.91 -3.97 -29.45
CA PRO A 196 -12.36 -5.30 -29.69
C PRO A 196 -10.93 -5.26 -30.23
N GLU A 197 -10.05 -6.12 -29.69
CA GLU A 197 -8.65 -6.25 -30.14
C GLU A 197 -8.51 -6.54 -31.64
N GLU A 198 -9.47 -7.27 -32.22
CA GLU A 198 -9.51 -7.56 -33.65
C GLU A 198 -9.54 -6.29 -34.52
N TRP A 199 -10.09 -5.19 -34.01
CA TRP A 199 -10.16 -3.93 -34.74
C TRP A 199 -8.77 -3.33 -34.96
N LEU A 200 -7.81 -3.59 -34.07
CA LEU A 200 -6.44 -3.11 -34.21
C LEU A 200 -5.69 -3.76 -35.37
N THR A 201 -6.19 -4.85 -35.93
CA THR A 201 -5.62 -5.46 -37.16
C THR A 201 -6.02 -4.69 -38.43
N ARG A 202 -7.04 -3.84 -38.35
CA ARG A 202 -7.61 -3.12 -39.50
C ARG A 202 -6.87 -1.81 -39.75
N ILE A 203 -6.39 -1.63 -40.98
CA ILE A 203 -5.57 -0.47 -41.38
C ILE A 203 -6.33 0.86 -41.21
N SER A 204 -7.64 0.88 -41.45
CA SER A 204 -8.46 2.10 -41.33
C SER A 204 -8.77 2.52 -39.90
N VAL A 205 -8.77 1.59 -38.94
CA VAL A 205 -9.13 1.87 -37.54
C VAL A 205 -7.99 2.54 -36.79
N ARG A 206 -6.74 2.16 -37.06
CA ARG A 206 -5.57 2.72 -36.35
C ARG A 206 -5.47 4.24 -36.47
N PRO A 207 -5.58 4.86 -37.68
CA PRO A 207 -5.59 6.31 -37.79
C PRO A 207 -6.76 6.97 -37.07
N ALA A 208 -7.95 6.35 -37.07
CA ALA A 208 -9.13 6.86 -36.39
C ALA A 208 -8.94 6.87 -34.86
N LEU A 209 -8.43 5.77 -34.29
CA LEU A 209 -8.11 5.69 -32.86
C LEU A 209 -7.02 6.68 -32.46
N ARG A 210 -6.00 6.82 -33.31
CA ARG A 210 -4.92 7.80 -33.09
C ARG A 210 -5.47 9.23 -33.07
N SER A 211 -6.36 9.59 -33.99
CA SER A 211 -7.04 10.89 -34.02
C SER A 211 -7.86 11.12 -32.75
N LEU A 212 -8.78 10.20 -32.43
CA LEU A 212 -9.66 10.28 -31.28
C LEU A 212 -8.86 10.45 -29.98
N ILE A 213 -7.89 9.55 -29.73
CA ILE A 213 -7.10 9.58 -28.49
C ILE A 213 -6.25 10.85 -28.41
N GLY A 214 -5.67 11.32 -29.52
CA GLY A 214 -4.96 12.59 -29.56
C GLY A 214 -5.87 13.78 -29.21
N GLY A 215 -7.10 13.79 -29.73
CA GLY A 215 -8.12 14.80 -29.41
C GLY A 215 -8.58 14.76 -27.95
N VAL A 216 -8.80 13.56 -27.40
CA VAL A 216 -9.16 13.36 -25.98
C VAL A 216 -8.04 13.86 -25.06
N VAL A 217 -6.80 13.48 -25.35
CA VAL A 217 -5.62 13.93 -24.59
C VAL A 217 -5.47 15.45 -24.63
N ALA A 218 -5.65 16.07 -25.80
CA ALA A 218 -5.57 17.53 -25.92
C ALA A 218 -6.71 18.23 -25.15
N THR A 219 -7.92 17.70 -25.24
CA THR A 219 -9.12 18.29 -24.60
C THR A 219 -9.07 18.17 -23.07
N HIS A 220 -8.65 17.02 -22.57
CA HIS A 220 -8.60 16.70 -21.14
C HIS A 220 -7.18 16.80 -20.57
N CYS A 221 -6.29 17.55 -21.21
CA CYS A 221 -4.87 17.63 -20.85
C CYS A 221 -4.65 18.00 -19.37
N LEU A 222 -5.48 18.88 -18.82
CA LEU A 222 -5.41 19.28 -17.41
C LEU A 222 -5.96 18.22 -16.45
N ASP A 223 -6.76 17.25 -16.89
CA ASP A 223 -7.29 16.16 -16.05
C ASP A 223 -6.40 14.92 -16.03
N MET A 224 -5.34 14.91 -16.84
CA MET A 224 -4.40 13.80 -16.91
C MET A 224 -3.52 13.75 -15.65
N ALA A 225 -3.37 12.55 -15.10
CA ALA A 225 -2.53 12.28 -13.94
C ALA A 225 -1.81 10.92 -14.10
N PRO A 226 -0.82 10.83 -15.01
CA PRO A 226 -0.07 9.60 -15.24
C PRO A 226 0.58 9.08 -13.97
N GLY A 227 0.69 7.75 -13.84
CA GLY A 227 1.44 7.11 -12.75
C GLY A 227 0.83 7.25 -11.35
N THR A 228 -0.40 7.78 -11.25
CA THR A 228 -1.15 7.83 -9.99
C THR A 228 -2.00 6.58 -9.80
N PHE A 229 -2.27 6.20 -8.55
CA PHE A 229 -3.10 5.03 -8.22
C PHE A 229 -4.51 5.08 -8.85
N TYR A 230 -5.03 6.29 -9.13
CA TYR A 230 -6.33 6.52 -9.77
C TYR A 230 -6.20 7.17 -11.14
N GLU A 231 -5.33 6.63 -11.99
CA GLU A 231 -5.21 7.07 -13.38
C GLU A 231 -6.57 6.92 -14.10
N ARG A 232 -7.22 8.06 -14.39
CA ARG A 232 -8.60 8.11 -14.93
C ARG A 232 -8.68 7.47 -16.31
N LEU A 233 -7.73 7.82 -17.18
CA LEU A 233 -7.48 7.17 -18.46
C LEU A 233 -6.07 6.54 -18.42
N PRO A 234 -5.95 5.21 -18.30
CA PRO A 234 -4.66 4.53 -18.27
C PRO A 234 -3.85 4.82 -19.55
N LEU A 235 -2.66 5.40 -19.41
CA LEU A 235 -1.82 5.73 -20.56
C LEU A 235 -1.39 4.49 -21.34
N ASP A 236 -1.27 3.32 -20.70
CA ASP A 236 -0.93 2.07 -21.40
C ASP A 236 -2.06 1.63 -22.33
N LEU A 237 -3.32 1.80 -21.91
CA LEU A 237 -4.48 1.54 -22.77
C LEU A 237 -4.51 2.52 -23.95
N ALA A 238 -4.34 3.81 -23.67
CA ALA A 238 -4.30 4.83 -24.72
C ALA A 238 -3.14 4.60 -25.70
N SER A 239 -1.97 4.21 -25.20
CA SER A 239 -0.78 3.88 -25.98
C SER A 239 -1.01 2.69 -26.91
N HIS A 240 -1.54 1.59 -26.36
CA HIS A 240 -1.86 0.37 -27.11
C HIS A 240 -2.83 0.63 -28.27
N LEU A 241 -3.92 1.37 -28.02
CA LEU A 241 -4.97 1.63 -29.02
C LEU A 241 -4.56 2.66 -30.08
N SER A 242 -3.80 3.69 -29.71
CA SER A 242 -3.43 4.79 -30.63
C SER A 242 -2.10 4.59 -31.35
N GLY A 243 -1.25 3.71 -30.83
CA GLY A 243 0.15 3.56 -31.23
C GLY A 243 1.04 4.76 -30.85
N TYR A 244 0.58 5.69 -30.01
CA TYR A 244 1.48 6.65 -29.35
C TYR A 244 2.23 5.95 -28.22
N SER A 245 3.47 6.32 -27.97
CA SER A 245 4.16 6.01 -26.73
C SER A 245 3.64 6.88 -25.58
N ARG A 246 3.81 6.44 -24.32
CA ARG A 246 3.43 7.26 -23.14
C ARG A 246 4.05 8.67 -23.16
N PRO A 247 5.35 8.85 -23.50
CA PRO A 247 5.94 10.18 -23.60
C PRO A 247 5.29 11.04 -24.71
N GLU A 248 4.93 10.44 -25.85
CA GLU A 248 4.23 11.19 -26.92
C GLU A 248 2.84 11.66 -26.48
N LEU A 249 2.07 10.83 -25.76
CA LEU A 249 0.77 11.23 -25.20
C LEU A 249 0.95 12.38 -24.19
N CYS A 250 1.95 12.30 -23.32
CA CYS A 250 2.24 13.37 -22.36
C CYS A 250 2.71 14.65 -23.07
N ALA A 251 3.51 14.54 -24.13
CA ALA A 251 3.93 15.68 -24.95
C ALA A 251 2.76 16.36 -25.66
N LEU A 252 1.77 15.60 -26.15
CA LEU A 252 0.53 16.14 -26.71
C LEU A 252 -0.28 16.92 -25.67
N ALA A 253 -0.39 16.37 -24.45
CA ALA A 253 -1.06 17.07 -23.35
C ALA A 253 -0.34 18.38 -22.99
N LEU A 254 1.00 18.34 -22.89
CA LEU A 254 1.82 19.52 -22.60
C LEU A 254 1.70 20.60 -23.69
N ASP A 255 1.71 20.20 -24.97
CA ASP A 255 1.50 21.11 -26.09
C ASP A 255 0.09 21.75 -26.05
N ALA A 256 -0.94 20.97 -25.71
CA ALA A 256 -2.30 21.48 -25.53
C ALA A 256 -2.40 22.47 -24.35
N ILE A 257 -1.75 22.18 -23.22
CA ILE A 257 -1.66 23.09 -22.07
C ILE A 257 -0.97 24.39 -22.47
N GLY A 258 0.17 24.30 -23.17
CA GLY A 258 0.93 25.47 -23.64
C GLY A 258 0.17 26.35 -24.64
N LYS A 259 -0.76 25.77 -25.40
CA LYS A 259 -1.68 26.48 -26.30
C LYS A 259 -2.94 27.00 -25.60
N SER A 260 -3.24 26.50 -24.40
CA SER A 260 -4.38 26.94 -23.62
C SER A 260 -4.13 28.31 -23.00
N HIS A 261 -5.18 29.12 -22.85
CA HIS A 261 -5.13 30.38 -22.11
C HIS A 261 -5.54 30.21 -20.63
N VAL A 262 -5.52 28.97 -20.13
CA VAL A 262 -5.96 28.66 -18.77
C VAL A 262 -4.87 29.05 -17.77
N VAL A 263 -5.26 29.80 -16.74
CA VAL A 263 -4.36 30.10 -15.61
C VAL A 263 -4.21 28.83 -14.78
N LEU A 264 -2.99 28.33 -14.66
CA LEU A 264 -2.69 27.13 -13.88
C LEU A 264 -2.70 27.46 -12.38
N ASP A 265 -3.58 26.78 -11.65
CA ASP A 265 -3.52 26.75 -10.19
C ASP A 265 -2.43 25.78 -9.69
N THR A 266 -2.25 25.74 -8.37
CA THR A 266 -1.26 24.86 -7.73
C THR A 266 -1.45 23.38 -8.10
N GLN A 267 -2.71 22.90 -8.17
CA GLN A 267 -2.97 21.50 -8.48
C GLN A 267 -2.60 21.18 -9.93
N ASN A 268 -2.93 22.05 -10.87
CA ASN A 268 -2.60 21.91 -12.27
C ASN A 268 -1.09 22.02 -12.54
N LEU A 269 -0.36 22.84 -11.76
CA LEU A 269 1.10 22.87 -11.83
C LEU A 269 1.72 21.51 -11.47
N PHE A 270 1.23 20.84 -10.41
CA PHE A 270 1.70 19.48 -10.10
C PHE A 270 1.35 18.46 -11.19
N ARG A 271 0.20 18.61 -11.88
CA ARG A 271 -0.14 17.76 -13.02
C ARG A 271 0.82 17.97 -14.20
N VAL A 272 1.20 19.21 -14.48
CA VAL A 272 2.22 19.54 -15.48
C VAL A 272 3.57 18.89 -15.12
N VAL A 273 3.97 18.92 -13.85
CA VAL A 273 5.20 18.24 -13.39
C VAL A 273 5.12 16.73 -13.63
N ASN A 274 3.98 16.09 -13.34
CA ASN A 274 3.80 14.66 -13.62
C ASN A 274 3.91 14.35 -15.12
N LEU A 275 3.28 15.16 -15.98
CA LEU A 275 3.38 15.01 -17.44
C LEU A 275 4.83 15.19 -17.92
N LEU A 276 5.54 16.21 -17.42
CA LEU A 276 6.94 16.45 -17.75
C LEU A 276 7.81 15.25 -17.36
N SER A 277 7.59 14.66 -16.19
CA SER A 277 8.37 13.52 -15.70
C SER A 277 8.33 12.30 -16.62
N GLU A 278 7.23 12.09 -17.35
CA GLU A 278 7.08 11.02 -18.35
C GLU A 278 7.79 11.34 -19.69
N THR A 279 8.14 12.60 -19.92
CA THR A 279 8.81 13.05 -21.17
C THR A 279 10.31 13.27 -21.01
N MET A 280 10.81 13.32 -19.78
CA MET A 280 12.20 13.65 -19.50
C MET A 280 13.12 12.45 -19.70
N THR A 281 14.29 12.72 -20.26
CA THR A 281 15.39 11.77 -20.27
C THR A 281 15.97 11.60 -18.85
N LEU A 282 16.76 10.54 -18.67
CA LEU A 282 17.49 10.32 -17.42
C LEU A 282 18.38 11.53 -17.04
N SER A 283 19.07 12.11 -18.03
CA SER A 283 19.95 13.27 -17.81
C SER A 283 19.16 14.50 -17.37
N GLU A 284 18.04 14.80 -18.04
CA GLU A 284 17.18 15.94 -17.68
C GLU A 284 16.59 15.75 -16.29
N SER A 285 16.18 14.52 -15.94
CA SER A 285 15.65 14.19 -14.62
C SER A 285 16.68 14.43 -13.52
N GLN A 286 17.94 14.05 -13.77
CA GLN A 286 19.05 14.33 -12.85
C GLN A 286 19.29 15.83 -12.69
N THR A 287 19.29 16.59 -13.80
CA THR A 287 19.46 18.05 -13.77
C THR A 287 18.32 18.75 -13.01
N ALA A 288 17.07 18.37 -13.26
CA ALA A 288 15.92 18.95 -12.57
C ALA A 288 15.93 18.63 -11.07
N LEU A 289 16.30 17.40 -10.70
CA LEU A 289 16.48 17.04 -9.29
C LEU A 289 17.59 17.86 -8.65
N ALA A 290 18.75 17.99 -9.29
CA ALA A 290 19.86 18.81 -8.79
C ALA A 290 19.43 20.27 -8.57
N TYR A 291 18.75 20.87 -9.56
CA TYR A 291 18.20 22.22 -9.43
C TYR A 291 17.20 22.35 -8.28
N GLY A 292 16.29 21.39 -8.12
CA GLY A 292 15.33 21.37 -7.01
C GLY A 292 16.02 21.26 -5.64
N LEU A 293 17.05 20.43 -5.54
CA LEU A 293 17.85 20.29 -4.32
C LEU A 293 18.66 21.56 -4.02
N GLU A 294 19.24 22.22 -5.03
CA GLU A 294 19.94 23.51 -4.87
C GLU A 294 18.99 24.62 -4.39
N LEU A 295 17.76 24.65 -4.92
CA LEU A 295 16.74 25.60 -4.48
C LEU A 295 16.37 25.36 -3.01
N LEU A 296 16.20 24.09 -2.61
CA LEU A 296 15.95 23.72 -1.22
C LEU A 296 17.13 24.07 -0.32
N ASP A 297 18.37 23.79 -0.75
CA ASP A 297 19.58 24.08 0.01
C ASP A 297 19.68 25.57 0.36
N SER A 298 19.33 26.45 -0.58
CA SER A 298 19.29 27.91 -0.33
C SER A 298 18.24 28.34 0.69
N ALA A 299 17.17 27.55 0.86
CA ALA A 299 16.09 27.83 1.80
C ALA A 299 16.31 27.16 3.17
N MET A 300 17.17 26.14 3.25
CA MET A 300 17.50 25.44 4.48
C MET A 300 18.49 26.23 5.34
N ARG A 301 18.26 26.22 6.64
CA ARG A 301 19.20 26.73 7.64
C ARG A 301 20.14 25.60 8.07
N PRO A 302 21.36 25.92 8.54
CA PRO A 302 22.27 24.92 9.10
C PRO A 302 21.71 24.11 10.27
N THR A 303 20.64 24.58 10.90
CA THR A 303 19.95 23.94 12.04
C THR A 303 18.69 23.17 11.64
N ASP A 304 18.31 23.15 10.35
CA ASP A 304 17.17 22.36 9.91
C ASP A 304 17.57 20.86 9.87
N GLY A 305 16.66 19.97 10.30
CA GLY A 305 16.96 18.54 10.50
C GLY A 305 17.90 18.29 11.68
N ASP A 306 18.85 17.35 11.53
CA ASP A 306 19.80 16.98 12.59
C ASP A 306 20.92 18.02 12.84
N GLY A 307 20.92 19.11 12.06
CA GLY A 307 21.96 20.14 12.06
C GLY A 307 23.28 19.67 11.43
N PRO A 308 24.40 20.38 11.70
CA PRO A 308 25.70 19.99 11.16
C PRO A 308 26.12 18.63 11.72
N TRP A 309 26.84 17.86 10.89
CA TRP A 309 27.40 16.59 11.32
C TRP A 309 28.22 16.74 12.61
N LYS A 310 27.95 15.85 13.57
CA LYS A 310 28.67 15.75 14.86
C LYS A 310 28.85 14.28 15.23
N PRO A 311 29.91 13.92 15.98
CA PRO A 311 30.17 12.52 16.36
C PRO A 311 29.00 11.81 17.07
N ALA A 312 28.10 12.55 17.72
CA ALA A 312 26.90 12.01 18.36
C ALA A 312 25.83 11.51 17.37
N LEU A 313 25.92 11.85 16.08
CA LEU A 313 25.06 11.35 15.00
C LEU A 313 25.66 10.09 14.34
N SER A 314 26.87 9.68 14.73
CA SER A 314 27.46 8.46 14.20
C SER A 314 26.60 7.24 14.59
N PRO A 315 26.27 6.36 13.64
CA PRO A 315 25.66 5.08 13.94
C PRO A 315 26.60 4.22 14.81
N ASP A 316 26.01 3.23 15.48
CA ASP A 316 26.76 2.21 16.22
C ASP A 316 27.57 1.33 15.24
N ALA A 317 28.60 0.63 15.75
CA ALA A 317 29.53 -0.13 14.90
C ALA A 317 28.92 -1.34 14.20
N THR A 318 27.82 -1.89 14.71
CA THR A 318 27.16 -3.10 14.18
C THR A 318 25.75 -2.81 13.72
N LEU A 319 25.28 -3.57 12.72
CA LEU A 319 23.94 -3.38 12.18
C LEU A 319 22.86 -3.70 13.23
N GLU A 320 23.10 -4.70 14.07
CA GLU A 320 22.22 -5.11 15.15
C GLU A 320 22.03 -3.98 16.17
N ALA A 321 23.12 -3.27 16.53
CA ALA A 321 23.05 -2.13 17.44
C ALA A 321 22.31 -0.94 16.82
N ASN A 322 22.46 -0.73 15.51
CA ASN A 322 21.73 0.28 14.77
C ASN A 322 20.24 -0.02 14.65
N VAL A 323 19.85 -1.26 14.34
CA VAL A 323 18.45 -1.69 14.35
C VAL A 323 17.86 -1.54 15.75
N ALA A 324 18.61 -1.93 16.79
CA ALA A 324 18.21 -1.71 18.17
C ALA A 324 18.02 -0.22 18.48
N GLY A 325 18.88 0.66 17.99
CA GLY A 325 18.75 2.11 18.15
C GLY A 325 17.51 2.67 17.46
N TYR A 326 17.21 2.22 16.24
CA TYR A 326 16.00 2.61 15.51
C TYR A 326 14.72 2.16 16.24
N VAL A 327 14.67 0.90 16.68
CA VAL A 327 13.52 0.37 17.45
C VAL A 327 13.39 1.07 18.80
N TRP A 328 14.50 1.37 19.48
CA TRP A 328 14.51 2.12 20.73
C TRP A 328 13.93 3.53 20.58
N ALA A 329 14.32 4.25 19.52
CA ALA A 329 13.75 5.55 19.22
C ALA A 329 12.23 5.47 18.95
N ALA A 330 11.77 4.44 18.25
CA ALA A 330 10.35 4.22 18.00
C ALA A 330 9.55 3.89 19.29
N LEU A 331 10.14 3.13 20.23
CA LEU A 331 9.53 2.89 21.55
C LEU A 331 9.37 4.17 22.38
N ALA A 332 10.16 5.20 22.08
CA ALA A 332 10.09 6.53 22.70
C ALA A 332 9.14 7.51 21.97
N SER A 333 8.53 7.10 20.85
CA SER A 333 7.67 8.00 20.06
C SER A 333 6.55 8.57 20.93
N PRO A 334 6.14 9.84 20.77
CA PRO A 334 4.93 10.37 21.40
C PRO A 334 3.64 9.71 20.85
N GLU A 335 3.69 9.14 19.65
CA GLU A 335 2.57 8.46 19.01
C GLU A 335 2.44 7.01 19.50
N ALA A 336 1.28 6.65 20.06
CA ALA A 336 1.04 5.34 20.66
C ALA A 336 1.10 4.18 19.65
N SER A 337 0.63 4.41 18.42
CA SER A 337 0.69 3.49 17.28
C SER A 337 2.14 3.04 17.01
N ILE A 338 3.08 3.99 16.90
CA ILE A 338 4.49 3.72 16.62
C ILE A 338 5.12 2.91 17.76
N ARG A 339 4.80 3.24 19.02
CA ARG A 339 5.30 2.47 20.18
C ARG A 339 4.79 1.04 20.17
N TRP A 340 3.51 0.84 19.82
CA TRP A 340 2.91 -0.48 19.72
C TRP A 340 3.55 -1.31 18.60
N GLU A 341 3.78 -0.71 17.45
CA GLU A 341 4.49 -1.33 16.31
C GLU A 341 5.91 -1.74 16.71
N ALA A 342 6.66 -0.84 17.35
CA ALA A 342 8.00 -1.13 17.84
C ALA A 342 8.01 -2.26 18.88
N ALA A 343 7.01 -2.32 19.76
CA ALA A 343 6.86 -3.42 20.71
C ALA A 343 6.60 -4.78 20.02
N HIS A 344 5.83 -4.80 18.93
CA HIS A 344 5.70 -6.01 18.10
C HIS A 344 7.02 -6.40 17.45
N VAL A 345 7.80 -5.43 16.97
CA VAL A 345 9.13 -5.70 16.43
C VAL A 345 10.03 -6.36 17.48
N VAL A 346 10.05 -5.86 18.72
CA VAL A 346 10.81 -6.48 19.82
C VAL A 346 10.34 -7.91 20.09
N ARG A 347 9.02 -8.14 20.10
CA ARG A 347 8.45 -9.49 20.28
C ARG A 347 8.85 -10.42 19.14
N ASN A 348 8.85 -9.94 17.89
CA ASN A 348 9.29 -10.71 16.72
C ASN A 348 10.78 -11.05 16.79
N LEU A 349 11.64 -10.07 17.13
CA LEU A 349 13.07 -10.27 17.34
C LEU A 349 13.33 -11.34 18.42
N SER A 350 12.54 -11.33 19.48
CA SER A 350 12.57 -12.37 20.53
C SER A 350 12.17 -13.73 19.98
N GLY A 351 11.04 -13.82 19.27
CA GLY A 351 10.54 -15.07 18.69
C GLY A 351 11.46 -15.68 17.62
N PHE A 352 12.27 -14.86 16.95
CA PHE A 352 13.29 -15.32 16.00
C PHE A 352 14.69 -15.43 16.62
N GLY A 353 14.84 -15.24 17.93
CA GLY A 353 16.10 -15.41 18.64
C GLY A 353 17.20 -14.47 18.19
N GLN A 354 16.88 -13.23 17.80
CA GLN A 354 17.86 -12.22 17.37
C GLN A 354 18.59 -11.59 18.57
N ILE A 355 19.36 -12.43 19.28
CA ILE A 355 19.93 -12.12 20.60
C ILE A 355 20.82 -10.87 20.58
N GLN A 356 21.66 -10.68 19.57
CA GLN A 356 22.57 -9.53 19.51
C GLN A 356 21.81 -8.19 19.43
N THR A 357 20.69 -8.16 18.69
CA THR A 357 19.82 -6.97 18.63
C THR A 357 19.08 -6.76 19.95
N LEU A 358 18.63 -7.84 20.60
CA LEU A 358 17.96 -7.77 21.91
C LEU A 358 18.92 -7.34 23.02
N ASP A 359 20.15 -7.85 23.05
CA ASP A 359 21.21 -7.42 23.96
C ASP A 359 21.46 -5.91 23.82
N ALA A 360 21.55 -5.41 22.59
CA ALA A 360 21.71 -3.97 22.32
C ALA A 360 20.50 -3.14 22.74
N LEU A 361 19.27 -3.64 22.60
CA LEU A 361 18.04 -2.98 23.08
C LEU A 361 18.00 -2.92 24.61
N VAL A 362 18.19 -4.06 25.28
CA VAL A 362 18.15 -4.17 26.74
C VAL A 362 19.25 -3.35 27.38
N GLY A 363 20.44 -3.27 26.76
CA GLY A 363 21.53 -2.41 27.22
C GLY A 363 21.15 -0.93 27.34
N ARG A 364 20.18 -0.45 26.55
CA ARG A 364 19.70 0.95 26.60
C ARG A 364 18.82 1.25 27.81
N LEU A 365 18.32 0.24 28.53
CA LEU A 365 17.54 0.45 29.76
C LEU A 365 18.34 1.19 30.84
N GLY A 366 19.65 0.90 30.94
CA GLY A 366 20.54 1.50 31.94
C GLY A 366 21.04 2.91 31.58
N ASN A 367 21.02 3.29 30.31
CA ASN A 367 21.37 4.64 29.84
C ASN A 367 20.40 5.08 28.74
N PRO A 368 19.22 5.61 29.10
CA PRO A 368 18.12 5.79 28.18
C PRO A 368 18.22 7.11 27.41
N VAL A 369 19.18 7.18 26.49
CA VAL A 369 19.38 8.29 25.55
C VAL A 369 18.82 7.97 24.16
N SER A 370 18.53 9.00 23.36
CA SER A 370 18.00 8.85 21.99
C SER A 370 19.00 8.21 21.03
N GLY A 371 20.28 8.57 21.15
CA GLY A 371 21.31 8.19 20.18
C GLY A 371 21.12 8.92 18.83
N PRO A 372 21.59 8.32 17.71
CA PRO A 372 21.55 8.95 16.38
C PRO A 372 20.21 8.74 15.65
N PHE A 373 19.23 8.04 16.26
CA PHE A 373 17.97 7.65 15.62
C PHE A 373 16.78 8.53 16.01
N ALA A 374 17.02 9.57 16.80
CA ALA A 374 16.01 10.57 17.14
C ALA A 374 16.67 11.96 17.10
N ASP A 375 15.90 12.94 16.63
CA ASP A 375 16.34 14.33 16.58
C ASP A 375 16.73 14.80 17.99
N GLN A 376 17.99 15.23 18.14
CA GLN A 376 18.56 15.63 19.43
C GLN A 376 18.06 17.00 19.91
N SER A 377 17.37 17.76 19.06
CA SER A 377 16.69 19.01 19.42
C SER A 377 15.33 18.77 20.09
N LEU A 378 14.74 17.58 19.90
CA LEU A 378 13.45 17.21 20.45
C LEU A 378 13.60 16.47 21.79
N PHE A 379 12.54 16.55 22.61
CA PHE A 379 12.49 15.83 23.87
C PHE A 379 12.39 14.32 23.63
N PHE A 380 13.34 13.56 24.18
CA PHE A 380 13.32 12.11 24.12
C PHE A 380 12.53 11.52 25.30
N TYR A 381 11.39 10.88 25.03
CA TYR A 381 10.55 10.25 26.04
C TYR A 381 11.14 8.91 26.53
N SER A 382 12.25 8.99 27.25
CA SER A 382 13.00 7.84 27.78
C SER A 382 12.16 6.87 28.61
N LEU A 383 11.23 7.39 29.42
CA LEU A 383 10.31 6.56 30.20
C LEU A 383 9.36 5.74 29.32
N HIS A 384 8.91 6.29 28.19
CA HIS A 384 8.13 5.52 27.21
C HIS A 384 8.97 4.41 26.59
N ALA A 385 10.20 4.72 26.18
CA ALA A 385 11.10 3.73 25.61
C ALA A 385 11.32 2.53 26.55
N GLN A 386 11.64 2.83 27.81
CA GLN A 386 11.83 1.81 28.86
C GLN A 386 10.55 1.00 29.11
N GLN A 387 9.41 1.69 29.29
CA GLN A 387 8.14 1.03 29.59
C GLN A 387 7.70 0.09 28.46
N TRP A 388 7.72 0.56 27.22
CA TRP A 388 7.29 -0.23 26.08
C TRP A 388 8.25 -1.37 25.74
N LEU A 389 9.56 -1.18 25.96
CA LEU A 389 10.51 -2.29 25.87
C LEU A 389 10.17 -3.39 26.89
N LEU A 390 9.92 -3.03 28.15
CA LEU A 390 9.58 -4.01 29.19
C LEU A 390 8.21 -4.67 28.95
N ILE A 391 7.22 -3.95 28.41
CA ILE A 391 5.94 -4.53 27.97
C ILE A 391 6.19 -5.59 26.90
N ALA A 392 6.98 -5.26 25.87
CA ALA A 392 7.27 -6.18 24.78
C ALA A 392 8.01 -7.43 25.26
N LEU A 393 9.01 -7.26 26.14
CA LEU A 393 9.74 -8.38 26.76
C LEU A 393 8.84 -9.23 27.65
N ALA A 394 7.91 -8.63 28.41
CA ALA A 394 6.97 -9.38 29.25
C ALA A 394 6.00 -10.23 28.43
N ARG A 395 5.60 -9.75 27.24
CA ARG A 395 4.83 -10.54 26.26
C ARG A 395 5.68 -11.62 25.62
N ALA A 396 6.89 -11.29 25.18
CA ALA A 396 7.82 -12.25 24.60
C ALA A 396 8.18 -13.39 25.58
N ALA A 397 8.31 -13.10 26.88
CA ALA A 397 8.62 -14.10 27.90
C ALA A 397 7.53 -15.16 28.08
N GLN A 398 6.30 -14.91 27.61
CA GLN A 398 5.22 -15.91 27.60
C GLN A 398 5.39 -16.94 26.47
N GLU A 399 6.12 -16.57 25.42
CA GLU A 399 6.27 -17.37 24.18
C GLU A 399 7.66 -17.99 24.08
N VAL A 400 8.70 -17.22 24.41
CA VAL A 400 10.13 -17.57 24.33
C VAL A 400 10.87 -17.18 25.62
N PRO A 401 10.47 -17.76 26.78
CA PRO A 401 11.05 -17.44 28.09
C PRO A 401 12.57 -17.65 28.15
N GLU A 402 13.12 -18.61 27.41
CA GLU A 402 14.55 -18.89 27.32
C GLU A 402 15.35 -17.75 26.68
N VAL A 403 14.78 -17.07 25.69
CA VAL A 403 15.40 -15.92 25.03
C VAL A 403 15.42 -14.73 25.99
N VAL A 404 14.27 -14.40 26.60
CA VAL A 404 14.17 -13.29 27.55
C VAL A 404 14.98 -13.56 28.83
N GLY A 405 15.10 -14.83 29.23
CA GLY A 405 15.85 -15.28 30.40
C GLY A 405 17.32 -14.89 30.39
N ARG A 406 17.92 -14.62 29.22
CA ARG A 406 19.30 -14.12 29.10
C ARG A 406 19.50 -12.76 29.78
N HIS A 407 18.43 -11.97 29.92
CA HIS A 407 18.46 -10.62 30.49
C HIS A 407 18.03 -10.55 31.95
N VAL A 408 17.92 -11.70 32.64
CA VAL A 408 17.53 -11.78 34.07
C VAL A 408 18.30 -10.81 34.97
N PRO A 409 19.63 -10.60 34.84
CA PRO A 409 20.35 -9.66 35.71
C PRO A 409 19.77 -8.24 35.66
N VAL A 410 19.59 -7.69 34.45
CA VAL A 410 19.05 -6.32 34.24
C VAL A 410 17.59 -6.25 34.67
N LEU A 411 16.78 -7.24 34.31
CA LEU A 411 15.36 -7.30 34.70
C LEU A 411 15.19 -7.34 36.22
N ARG A 412 16.06 -8.07 36.94
CA ARG A 412 16.05 -8.15 38.41
C ARG A 412 16.40 -6.81 39.04
N GLU A 413 17.40 -6.11 38.52
CA GLU A 413 17.77 -4.78 39.00
C GLU A 413 16.60 -3.80 38.89
N ILE A 414 15.92 -3.78 37.73
CA ILE A 414 14.75 -2.91 37.52
C ILE A 414 13.60 -3.31 38.44
N ALA A 415 13.25 -4.60 38.53
CA ALA A 415 12.12 -5.07 39.34
C ALA A 415 12.26 -4.75 40.84
N LEU A 416 13.48 -4.88 41.37
CA LEU A 416 13.79 -4.70 42.80
C LEU A 416 14.25 -3.28 43.15
N GLY A 417 14.57 -2.44 42.16
CA GLY A 417 15.00 -1.07 42.37
C GLY A 417 13.91 -0.21 43.02
N ARG A 418 14.19 0.33 44.21
CA ARG A 418 13.19 1.10 44.99
C ARG A 418 12.83 2.44 44.33
N GLU A 419 13.81 3.09 43.71
CA GLU A 419 13.65 4.37 43.00
C GLU A 419 13.10 4.18 41.56
N MET A 420 12.91 2.94 41.11
CA MET A 420 12.39 2.67 39.77
C MET A 420 10.88 2.90 39.72
N HIS A 421 10.42 3.48 38.62
CA HIS A 421 9.00 3.72 38.38
C HIS A 421 8.19 2.42 38.50
N VAL A 422 7.04 2.46 39.19
CA VAL A 422 6.26 1.28 39.56
C VAL A 422 5.86 0.40 38.36
N LEU A 423 5.54 1.01 37.21
CA LEU A 423 5.20 0.27 36.00
C LEU A 423 6.41 -0.49 35.42
N LEU A 424 7.60 0.12 35.44
CA LEU A 424 8.82 -0.54 34.96
C LEU A 424 9.14 -1.75 35.84
N ARG A 425 9.02 -1.57 37.16
CA ARG A 425 9.19 -2.66 38.13
C ARG A 425 8.21 -3.80 37.88
N ARG A 426 6.95 -3.46 37.62
CA ARG A 426 5.89 -4.44 37.35
C ARG A 426 6.18 -5.27 36.10
N PHE A 427 6.45 -4.63 34.96
CA PHE A 427 6.72 -5.37 33.72
C PHE A 427 8.02 -6.17 33.78
N ALA A 428 9.06 -5.66 34.45
CA ALA A 428 10.28 -6.43 34.70
C ALA A 428 10.02 -7.66 35.59
N ALA A 429 9.19 -7.52 36.64
CA ALA A 429 8.78 -8.65 37.46
C ALA A 429 7.96 -9.68 36.66
N ASP A 430 7.04 -9.24 35.80
CA ASP A 430 6.26 -10.12 34.93
C ASP A 430 7.16 -10.92 33.98
N CYS A 431 8.22 -10.31 33.43
CA CYS A 431 9.26 -11.03 32.66
C CYS A 431 9.89 -12.15 33.51
N LEU A 432 10.37 -11.82 34.72
CA LEU A 432 11.06 -12.76 35.61
C LEU A 432 10.15 -13.91 36.04
N ILE A 433 8.87 -13.63 36.31
CA ILE A 433 7.87 -14.64 36.68
C ILE A 433 7.68 -15.64 35.53
N ASN A 434 7.52 -15.16 34.29
CA ASN A 434 7.33 -16.04 33.14
C ASN A 434 8.59 -16.89 32.87
N VAL A 435 9.79 -16.30 32.98
CA VAL A 435 11.06 -17.04 32.90
C VAL A 435 11.16 -18.12 33.99
N ALA A 436 10.81 -17.79 35.23
CA ALA A 436 10.86 -18.74 36.35
C ALA A 436 9.82 -19.87 36.22
N ARG A 437 8.62 -19.57 35.71
CA ARG A 437 7.57 -20.58 35.45
C ARG A 437 8.00 -21.56 34.36
N ALA A 438 8.66 -21.08 33.30
CA ALA A 438 9.22 -21.96 32.28
C ALA A 438 10.32 -22.86 32.84
N ALA A 439 11.23 -22.31 33.66
CA ALA A 439 12.30 -23.07 34.30
C ALA A 439 11.80 -24.13 35.30
N SER A 440 10.62 -23.92 35.90
CA SER A 440 9.96 -24.87 36.81
C SER A 440 9.02 -25.86 36.11
N GLY A 441 8.89 -25.79 34.78
CA GLY A 441 8.02 -26.66 33.99
C GLY A 441 6.52 -26.36 34.12
N VAL A 442 6.16 -25.17 34.60
CA VAL A 442 4.75 -24.76 34.83
C VAL A 442 4.10 -24.17 33.56
N ILE A 443 4.90 -23.79 32.55
CA ILE A 443 4.40 -23.31 31.25
C ILE A 443 4.41 -24.46 30.25
N ASP A 444 3.23 -24.88 29.80
CA ASP A 444 3.08 -25.77 28.65
C ASP A 444 3.13 -24.91 27.36
N LEU A 445 4.22 -25.04 26.60
CA LEU A 445 4.44 -24.28 25.36
C LEU A 445 3.62 -24.92 24.23
N HIS A 446 2.31 -24.63 24.18
CA HIS A 446 1.50 -24.94 23.00
C HIS A 446 1.41 -23.71 22.08
N PRO A 447 1.68 -23.86 20.76
CA PRO A 447 1.36 -22.79 19.82
C PRO A 447 -0.15 -22.52 19.85
N PRO A 448 -0.60 -21.26 19.74
CA PRO A 448 -2.02 -20.98 19.73
C PRO A 448 -2.66 -21.67 18.52
N SER A 449 -3.43 -22.72 18.77
CA SER A 449 -4.29 -23.34 17.78
C SER A 449 -5.36 -22.33 17.34
N ARG A 450 -5.60 -22.27 16.03
CA ARG A 450 -6.48 -21.32 15.32
C ARG A 450 -7.87 -21.14 15.94
N THR A 451 -8.34 -22.12 16.71
CA THR A 451 -9.66 -22.12 17.35
C THR A 451 -9.77 -21.17 18.54
N SER A 452 -8.68 -20.96 19.29
CA SER A 452 -8.70 -20.12 20.52
C SER A 452 -8.79 -18.60 20.25
N VAL A 453 -8.45 -18.17 19.03
CA VAL A 453 -8.48 -16.75 18.63
C VAL A 453 -9.89 -16.29 18.27
N MET A 454 -10.78 -17.20 17.83
CA MET A 454 -12.18 -16.86 17.54
C MET A 454 -13.03 -16.70 18.81
N GLU A 455 -12.79 -17.52 19.84
CA GLU A 455 -13.51 -17.38 21.12
C GLU A 455 -13.11 -16.10 21.88
N ARG A 456 -11.84 -15.68 21.83
CA ARG A 456 -11.39 -14.43 22.49
C ARG A 456 -11.85 -13.15 21.79
N LYS A 457 -12.09 -13.18 20.47
CA LYS A 457 -12.68 -12.03 19.76
C LYS A 457 -14.12 -11.75 20.19
N SER A 458 -14.86 -12.79 20.57
CA SER A 458 -16.26 -12.65 21.01
C SER A 458 -16.36 -12.06 22.42
N ILE A 459 -15.34 -12.29 23.27
CA ILE A 459 -15.33 -11.79 24.66
C ILE A 459 -14.77 -10.36 24.74
N ASN A 460 -13.81 -9.98 23.89
CA ASN A 460 -13.24 -8.63 23.93
C ASN A 460 -14.10 -7.56 23.23
N GLN A 461 -14.98 -7.93 22.28
CA GLN A 461 -15.92 -6.98 21.68
C GLN A 461 -17.00 -6.47 22.65
N GLU A 462 -17.30 -7.19 23.73
CA GLU A 462 -18.22 -6.72 24.77
C GLU A 462 -17.56 -5.84 25.84
N ASN A 463 -16.23 -5.83 25.96
CA ASN A 463 -15.52 -5.06 27.00
C ASN A 463 -14.81 -3.79 26.51
N ASP A 464 -14.56 -3.62 25.21
CA ASP A 464 -13.89 -2.42 24.67
C ASP A 464 -14.79 -1.15 24.70
N GLY A 465 -16.05 -1.25 25.14
CA GLY A 465 -16.97 -0.11 25.29
C GLY A 465 -16.97 0.58 26.67
N HIS A 466 -16.22 0.08 27.66
CA HIS A 466 -16.32 0.57 29.05
C HIS A 466 -15.01 0.97 29.75
N GLU A 467 -13.84 0.90 29.09
CA GLU A 467 -12.56 1.30 29.71
C GLU A 467 -12.04 2.69 29.30
N GLU A 468 -12.74 3.43 28.43
CA GLU A 468 -12.31 4.80 28.02
C GLU A 468 -12.75 5.94 28.95
N GLU A 469 -13.47 5.69 30.06
CA GLU A 469 -14.04 6.77 30.89
C GLU A 469 -13.56 6.84 32.36
N GLN A 470 -12.42 6.24 32.72
CA GLN A 470 -11.85 6.44 34.07
C GLN A 470 -10.32 6.54 34.10
N ILE A 471 -9.77 7.58 33.47
CA ILE A 471 -8.54 8.23 33.96
C ILE A 471 -8.69 9.75 33.77
N HIS A 472 -9.30 10.39 34.77
CA HIS A 472 -9.11 11.80 35.10
C HIS A 472 -8.72 11.92 36.57
#